data_AF-A0ABD0KWY1-F1
#
_entry.id   AF-A0ABD0KWY1-F1
#
_cell.length_a   1.000
_cell.length_b   1.000
_cell.length_c   1.000
_cell.angle_alpha   90.00
_cell.angle_beta   90.00
_cell.angle_gamma   90.00
#
_symmetry.space_group_name_H-M   'P 1'
#
loop_
_entity.id
_entity.type
_entity.pdbx_description
1 polymer ?
#
loop_
_entity_poly.entity_id
_entity_poly.type
_entity_poly.pdbx_seq_one_letter_code
_entity_poly.pdbx_strand_id
1 'polypeptide(L)'
;HVLQISQLPSNKEKSFAIISAIRANSLKTQRQSATPREEYLLNQRLLMRTTFSKNYIQTTISSYYWSPWIGITDVAQEGKWVYVSDGSEVVFTDWDAGEPNNAGSLGEDCATFNGHNSMWNDLSCANYIRYICQYGPKTDGKWSSYGDYSPCSTTCGDGTRFRTRTCTNPAPAFGGTDCTGPSVQNSTCDENPPCVDACTYYPCNNGGHMHPYQASSHGSVSATRGYTKPDCD
;
A
#
# COMPACT_ATOMS: atom_id res chain seq x y z
N HIS A 1 -11.02 -32.37 3.14
CA HIS A 1 -10.85 -32.66 1.70
C HIS A 1 -10.53 -31.35 0.98
N VAL A 2 -9.29 -31.16 0.53
CA VAL A 2 -8.91 -30.03 -0.33
C VAL A 2 -9.20 -30.47 -1.76
N LEU A 3 -10.06 -29.74 -2.48
CA LEU A 3 -10.26 -30.02 -3.90
C LEU A 3 -9.17 -29.25 -4.64
N GLN A 4 -8.06 -29.93 -4.92
CA GLN A 4 -6.98 -29.34 -5.70
C GLN A 4 -7.46 -29.26 -7.16
N ILE A 5 -7.68 -28.04 -7.63
CA ILE A 5 -7.97 -27.81 -9.04
C ILE A 5 -6.62 -27.73 -9.75
N SER A 6 -6.20 -28.83 -10.37
CA SER A 6 -5.10 -28.84 -11.35
C SER A 6 -5.68 -29.41 -12.65
N GLN A 7 -5.36 -28.92 -13.85
CA GLN A 7 -4.03 -28.69 -14.43
C GLN A 7 -4.09 -27.67 -15.58
N LEU A 8 -3.01 -26.92 -15.81
CA LEU A 8 -2.58 -26.46 -17.15
C LEU A 8 -1.04 -26.27 -17.18
N PRO A 9 -0.39 -26.31 -18.36
CA PRO A 9 0.99 -26.76 -18.54
C PRO A 9 2.07 -25.84 -17.96
N SER A 10 3.26 -26.42 -17.85
CA SER A 10 4.49 -26.06 -17.10
C SER A 10 5.02 -24.62 -17.09
N ASN A 11 4.34 -23.60 -17.63
CA ASN A 11 5.01 -22.37 -18.02
C ASN A 11 4.48 -21.02 -17.47
N LYS A 12 3.53 -20.92 -16.51
CA LYS A 12 3.23 -19.61 -15.85
C LYS A 12 2.76 -19.70 -14.37
N GLU A 13 3.72 -19.49 -13.46
CA GLU A 13 3.75 -18.94 -12.08
C GLU A 13 2.53 -18.87 -11.11
N LYS A 14 1.25 -19.08 -11.49
CA LYS A 14 0.11 -18.92 -10.55
C LYS A 14 -0.99 -19.96 -10.78
N SER A 15 -1.52 -20.53 -9.72
CA SER A 15 -2.61 -21.52 -9.74
C SER A 15 -3.61 -21.28 -8.60
N PHE A 16 -4.80 -21.87 -8.66
CA PHE A 16 -5.86 -21.66 -7.65
C PHE A 16 -6.30 -23.00 -7.04
N ALA A 17 -6.57 -23.02 -5.74
CA ALA A 17 -7.07 -24.19 -5.02
C ALA A 17 -8.38 -23.84 -4.31
N ILE A 18 -9.33 -24.77 -4.28
CA ILE A 18 -10.52 -24.66 -3.42
C ILE A 18 -10.33 -25.51 -2.20
N ILE A 19 -10.52 -24.88 -1.06
CA ILE A 19 -10.26 -25.50 0.21
C ILE A 19 -11.60 -25.66 0.95
N SER A 20 -11.66 -26.71 1.76
CA SER A 20 -12.87 -27.12 2.49
C SER A 20 -13.45 -25.98 3.31
N ALA A 21 -14.76 -26.01 3.56
CA ALA A 21 -15.46 -24.93 4.23
C ALA A 21 -14.79 -24.50 5.54
N ILE A 22 -14.51 -23.20 5.67
CA ILE A 22 -13.92 -22.56 6.84
C ILE A 22 -14.70 -21.25 7.06
N ARG A 23 -14.92 -20.82 8.30
CA ARG A 23 -15.56 -19.52 8.58
C ARG A 23 -14.62 -18.40 8.13
N ALA A 24 -15.09 -17.40 7.39
CA ALA A 24 -14.22 -16.28 6.98
C ALA A 24 -13.61 -15.55 8.20
N ASN A 25 -14.37 -15.40 9.29
CA ASN A 25 -13.87 -14.83 10.54
C ASN A 25 -12.76 -15.67 11.22
N SER A 26 -12.71 -16.98 10.98
CA SER A 26 -11.61 -17.79 11.52
C SER A 26 -10.26 -17.48 10.86
N LEU A 27 -10.24 -16.87 9.67
CA LEU A 27 -8.99 -16.44 9.01
C LEU A 27 -8.35 -15.21 9.67
N LYS A 28 -9.15 -14.31 10.28
CA LYS A 28 -8.62 -13.21 11.11
C LYS A 28 -8.13 -13.70 12.48
N THR A 29 -8.82 -14.68 13.06
CA THR A 29 -8.60 -15.12 14.45
C THR A 29 -7.55 -16.24 14.58
N GLN A 30 -7.25 -16.99 13.51
CA GLN A 30 -6.26 -18.08 13.52
C GLN A 30 -4.80 -17.64 13.38
N ARG A 31 -4.48 -16.34 13.35
CA ARG A 31 -3.06 -15.90 13.49
C ARG A 31 -2.38 -16.47 14.75
N GLN A 32 -3.15 -16.86 15.77
CA GLN A 32 -2.63 -17.39 17.03
C GLN A 32 -2.68 -18.93 17.14
N SER A 33 -3.30 -19.65 16.20
CA SER A 33 -3.48 -21.11 16.31
C SER A 33 -3.57 -21.89 14.99
N ALA A 34 -3.19 -21.29 13.86
CA ALA A 34 -3.13 -21.99 12.58
C ALA A 34 -2.01 -23.04 12.61
N THR A 35 -2.28 -24.24 12.09
CA THR A 35 -1.21 -25.18 11.75
C THR A 35 -0.30 -24.57 10.67
N PRO A 36 0.97 -24.99 10.52
CA PRO A 36 1.86 -24.48 9.48
C PRO A 36 1.28 -24.59 8.05
N ARG A 37 0.39 -25.57 7.84
CA ARG A 37 -0.36 -25.74 6.59
C ARG A 37 -1.46 -24.69 6.42
N GLU A 38 -2.18 -24.33 7.47
CA GLU A 38 -3.22 -23.29 7.44
C GLU A 38 -2.59 -21.89 7.33
N GLU A 39 -1.43 -21.66 7.95
CA GLU A 39 -0.64 -20.44 7.80
C GLU A 39 -0.13 -20.27 6.36
N TYR A 40 0.28 -21.36 5.69
CA TYR A 40 0.62 -21.35 4.26
C TYR A 40 -0.59 -21.00 3.36
N LEU A 41 -1.81 -21.34 3.77
CA LEU A 41 -3.05 -20.99 3.05
C LEU A 41 -3.50 -19.54 3.31
N LEU A 42 -3.19 -19.01 4.50
CA LEU A 42 -3.41 -17.61 4.89
C LEU A 42 -2.43 -16.64 4.23
N ASN A 43 -1.21 -17.12 3.92
CA ASN A 43 -0.16 -16.36 3.21
C ASN A 43 -0.34 -16.37 1.67
N GLN A 44 -1.50 -16.80 1.19
CA GLN A 44 -1.83 -16.86 -0.23
C GLN A 44 -2.27 -15.48 -0.74
N ARG A 45 -1.65 -15.07 -1.85
CA ARG A 45 -1.77 -13.73 -2.41
C ARG A 45 -2.91 -13.70 -3.42
N LEU A 46 -3.68 -12.62 -3.41
CA LEU A 46 -4.57 -12.12 -4.47
C LEU A 46 -5.65 -13.10 -4.98
N LEU A 47 -6.89 -12.82 -4.60
CA LEU A 47 -8.07 -13.33 -5.28
C LEU A 47 -8.71 -12.20 -6.07
N MET A 48 -9.24 -12.52 -7.25
CA MET A 48 -10.18 -11.65 -7.98
C MET A 48 -9.73 -10.20 -8.29
N ARG A 49 -8.49 -9.97 -8.71
CA ARG A 49 -8.01 -8.60 -9.02
C ARG A 49 -8.16 -8.17 -10.48
N THR A 50 -8.49 -9.11 -11.35
CA THR A 50 -8.54 -8.90 -12.79
C THR A 50 -9.65 -9.74 -13.40
N THR A 51 -10.14 -9.31 -14.57
CA THR A 51 -11.04 -10.11 -15.40
C THR A 51 -10.43 -11.48 -15.76
N PHE A 52 -9.11 -11.57 -15.93
CA PHE A 52 -8.43 -12.85 -16.19
C PHE A 52 -8.61 -13.83 -15.02
N SER A 53 -8.37 -13.37 -13.79
CA SER A 53 -8.55 -14.19 -12.59
C SER A 53 -10.02 -14.62 -12.41
N LYS A 54 -10.97 -13.70 -12.63
CA LYS A 54 -12.40 -13.99 -12.61
C LYS A 54 -12.78 -15.08 -13.63
N ASN A 55 -12.38 -14.91 -14.89
CA ASN A 55 -12.72 -15.85 -15.96
C ASN A 55 -12.10 -17.23 -15.70
N TYR A 56 -10.86 -17.29 -15.21
CA TYR A 56 -10.22 -18.55 -14.83
C TYR A 56 -10.98 -19.27 -13.71
N ILE A 57 -11.39 -18.54 -12.66
CA ILE A 57 -12.19 -19.10 -11.57
C ILE A 57 -13.55 -19.57 -12.11
N GLN A 58 -14.23 -18.74 -12.92
CA GLN A 58 -15.53 -19.09 -13.49
C GLN A 58 -15.49 -20.39 -14.29
N THR A 59 -14.56 -20.51 -15.24
CA THR A 59 -14.47 -21.71 -16.09
C THR A 59 -14.14 -22.96 -15.28
N THR A 60 -13.45 -22.77 -14.15
CA THR A 60 -13.06 -23.83 -13.24
C THR A 60 -14.21 -24.35 -12.37
N ILE A 61 -15.07 -23.46 -11.88
CA ILE A 61 -16.09 -23.81 -10.87
C ILE A 61 -17.52 -23.78 -11.38
N SER A 62 -17.74 -23.44 -12.65
CA SER A 62 -19.07 -23.22 -13.21
C SER A 62 -20.03 -24.40 -13.10
N SER A 63 -19.49 -25.62 -13.14
CA SER A 63 -20.28 -26.85 -13.00
C SER A 63 -20.70 -27.17 -11.57
N TYR A 64 -20.15 -26.48 -10.57
CA TYR A 64 -20.31 -26.84 -9.17
C TYR A 64 -21.36 -26.00 -8.43
N TYR A 65 -21.86 -24.91 -9.01
CA TYR A 65 -22.79 -23.96 -8.35
C TYR A 65 -22.31 -23.51 -6.96
N TRP A 66 -20.99 -23.41 -6.78
CA TRP A 66 -20.41 -22.99 -5.51
C TRP A 66 -20.38 -21.47 -5.41
N SER A 67 -20.59 -20.97 -4.19
CA SER A 67 -20.38 -19.57 -3.82
C SER A 67 -19.24 -19.43 -2.81
N PRO A 68 -17.98 -19.71 -3.18
CA PRO A 68 -16.89 -19.66 -2.22
C PRO A 68 -16.53 -18.22 -1.81
N TRP A 69 -15.92 -18.08 -0.64
CA TRP A 69 -15.22 -16.87 -0.24
C TRP A 69 -14.08 -16.52 -1.20
N ILE A 70 -13.93 -15.22 -1.45
CA ILE A 70 -12.90 -14.69 -2.36
C ILE A 70 -11.92 -13.72 -1.70
N GLY A 71 -11.83 -13.76 -0.36
CA GLY A 71 -10.79 -13.04 0.39
C GLY A 71 -10.90 -11.51 0.29
N ILE A 72 -12.12 -10.98 0.17
CA ILE A 72 -12.46 -9.57 0.17
C ILE A 72 -13.40 -9.30 1.36
N THR A 73 -13.15 -8.22 2.10
CA THR A 73 -13.92 -7.87 3.30
C THR A 73 -13.95 -6.36 3.54
N ASP A 74 -14.98 -5.87 4.20
CA ASP A 74 -15.07 -4.50 4.72
C ASP A 74 -15.32 -4.45 6.24
N VAL A 75 -15.12 -5.57 6.97
CA VAL A 75 -15.22 -5.67 8.46
C VAL A 75 -14.55 -4.50 9.21
N ALA A 76 -13.46 -3.95 8.65
CA ALA A 76 -12.72 -2.88 9.30
C ALA A 76 -13.41 -1.52 9.19
N GLN A 77 -14.16 -1.30 8.11
CA GLN A 77 -14.87 -0.07 7.81
C GLN A 77 -15.92 -0.36 6.73
N GLU A 78 -17.19 -0.29 7.11
CA GLU A 78 -18.36 -0.47 6.23
C GLU A 78 -18.20 0.29 4.91
N GLY A 79 -18.43 -0.40 3.79
CA GLY A 79 -18.34 0.14 2.45
C GLY A 79 -16.91 0.33 1.92
N LYS A 80 -15.89 0.07 2.74
CA LYS A 80 -14.48 0.10 2.33
C LYS A 80 -13.91 -1.32 2.21
N TRP A 81 -14.09 -1.88 1.02
CA TRP A 81 -13.65 -3.21 0.68
C TRP A 81 -12.13 -3.30 0.52
N VAL A 82 -11.52 -4.25 1.24
CA VAL A 82 -10.09 -4.55 1.19
C VAL A 82 -9.84 -6.04 1.00
N TYR A 83 -8.68 -6.39 0.44
CA TYR A 83 -8.23 -7.77 0.37
C TYR A 83 -7.71 -8.24 1.72
N VAL A 84 -8.21 -9.38 2.21
CA VAL A 84 -7.79 -9.98 3.49
C VAL A 84 -6.28 -10.29 3.52
N SER A 85 -5.68 -10.54 2.36
CA SER A 85 -4.27 -10.94 2.24
C SER A 85 -3.27 -9.82 2.56
N ASP A 86 -3.55 -8.58 2.19
CA ASP A 86 -2.58 -7.48 2.27
C ASP A 86 -3.20 -6.12 2.68
N GLY A 87 -4.52 -6.07 2.89
CA GLY A 87 -5.23 -4.85 3.27
C GLY A 87 -5.33 -3.80 2.15
N SER A 88 -4.86 -4.11 0.93
CA SER A 88 -5.01 -3.20 -0.19
C SER A 88 -6.49 -3.04 -0.57
N GLU A 89 -6.83 -1.85 -1.06
CA GLU A 89 -8.18 -1.49 -1.47
C GLU A 89 -8.63 -2.28 -2.71
N VAL A 90 -9.91 -2.65 -2.72
CA VAL A 90 -10.54 -3.35 -3.84
C VAL A 90 -10.96 -2.33 -4.89
N VAL A 91 -10.20 -2.26 -5.99
CA VAL A 91 -10.49 -1.37 -7.13
C VAL A 91 -11.23 -2.06 -8.28
N PHE A 92 -11.18 -3.39 -8.33
CA PHE A 92 -11.92 -4.20 -9.29
C PHE A 92 -13.12 -4.79 -8.57
N THR A 93 -14.33 -4.56 -9.08
CA THR A 93 -15.57 -5.03 -8.47
C THR A 93 -16.48 -5.65 -9.51
N ASP A 94 -17.17 -6.72 -9.15
CA ASP A 94 -18.15 -7.40 -10.00
C ASP A 94 -19.35 -7.84 -9.14
N TRP A 95 -19.87 -6.92 -8.34
CA TRP A 95 -21.06 -7.14 -7.50
C TRP A 95 -22.28 -7.51 -8.33
N ASP A 96 -23.11 -8.41 -7.80
CA ASP A 96 -24.40 -8.73 -8.40
C ASP A 96 -25.35 -7.54 -8.28
N ALA A 97 -26.43 -7.56 -9.04
CA ALA A 97 -27.41 -6.48 -9.03
C ALA A 97 -28.03 -6.33 -7.63
N GLY A 98 -27.76 -5.19 -6.99
CA GLY A 98 -28.22 -4.90 -5.63
C GLY A 98 -27.16 -5.12 -4.54
N GLU A 99 -25.99 -5.68 -4.89
CA GLU A 99 -24.89 -5.93 -3.95
C GLU A 99 -23.80 -4.85 -4.01
N PRO A 100 -23.02 -4.65 -2.94
CA PRO A 100 -23.20 -5.24 -1.61
C PRO A 100 -24.39 -4.61 -0.86
N ASN A 101 -25.17 -5.43 -0.16
CA ASN A 101 -26.44 -4.99 0.44
C ASN A 101 -26.48 -5.01 1.97
N ASN A 102 -25.44 -5.55 2.61
CA ASN A 102 -25.32 -5.67 4.05
C ASN A 102 -26.56 -6.34 4.70
N ALA A 103 -27.08 -7.42 4.11
CA ALA A 103 -28.38 -7.97 4.49
C ALA A 103 -28.42 -8.55 5.92
N GLY A 104 -29.62 -8.48 6.51
CA GLY A 104 -29.88 -9.03 7.84
C GLY A 104 -29.46 -8.10 8.98
N SER A 105 -29.32 -8.65 10.19
CA SER A 105 -29.12 -7.87 11.42
C SER A 105 -27.70 -7.94 11.99
N LEU A 106 -26.85 -8.80 11.42
CA LEU A 106 -25.48 -9.06 11.89
C LEU A 106 -24.40 -8.46 10.98
N GLY A 107 -24.81 -7.85 9.88
CA GLY A 107 -23.96 -7.35 8.83
C GLY A 107 -23.34 -8.43 7.93
N GLU A 108 -23.09 -8.08 6.68
CA GLU A 108 -22.48 -8.93 5.65
C GLU A 108 -21.16 -8.34 5.18
N ASP A 109 -20.08 -8.68 5.90
CA ASP A 109 -18.81 -8.00 5.67
C ASP A 109 -17.81 -8.79 4.78
N CYS A 110 -18.24 -9.89 4.16
CA CYS A 110 -17.36 -10.81 3.42
C CYS A 110 -17.89 -11.11 2.03
N ALA A 111 -17.06 -10.97 0.99
CA ALA A 111 -17.48 -11.22 -0.38
C ALA A 111 -17.33 -12.69 -0.79
N THR A 112 -18.35 -13.17 -1.52
CA THR A 112 -18.41 -14.47 -2.20
C THR A 112 -18.42 -14.28 -3.71
N PHE A 113 -18.07 -15.33 -4.44
CA PHE A 113 -18.19 -15.38 -5.89
C PHE A 113 -19.18 -16.45 -6.32
N ASN A 114 -20.21 -16.06 -7.05
CA ASN A 114 -21.20 -16.98 -7.57
C ASN A 114 -20.65 -17.72 -8.79
N GLY A 115 -20.45 -19.04 -8.67
CA GLY A 115 -19.93 -19.86 -9.76
C GLY A 115 -20.82 -19.95 -10.99
N HIS A 116 -22.09 -19.55 -10.95
CA HIS A 116 -22.98 -19.60 -12.12
C HIS A 116 -22.89 -18.33 -12.97
N ASN A 117 -23.03 -17.16 -12.37
CA ASN A 117 -23.07 -15.88 -13.08
C ASN A 117 -21.78 -15.03 -12.94
N SER A 118 -20.81 -15.51 -12.16
CA SER A 118 -19.54 -14.83 -11.89
C SER A 118 -19.65 -13.49 -11.18
N MET A 119 -20.80 -13.21 -10.55
CA MET A 119 -21.03 -11.98 -9.79
C MET A 119 -20.81 -12.21 -8.31
N TRP A 120 -20.60 -11.13 -7.58
CA TRP A 120 -20.24 -11.18 -6.17
C TRP A 120 -21.44 -10.86 -5.29
N ASN A 121 -21.47 -11.50 -4.13
CA ASN A 121 -22.42 -11.21 -3.08
C ASN A 121 -21.66 -11.06 -1.76
N ASP A 122 -22.01 -10.10 -0.94
CA ASP A 122 -21.57 -10.05 0.45
C ASP A 122 -22.41 -11.01 1.29
N LEU A 123 -21.78 -11.69 2.23
CA LEU A 123 -22.46 -12.56 3.18
C LEU A 123 -21.84 -12.40 4.56
N SER A 124 -22.61 -12.72 5.60
CA SER A 124 -22.05 -12.78 6.95
C SER A 124 -20.79 -13.66 7.01
N CYS A 125 -19.68 -13.08 7.47
CA CYS A 125 -18.39 -13.77 7.58
C CYS A 125 -18.39 -15.00 8.51
N ALA A 126 -19.45 -15.19 9.30
CA ALA A 126 -19.66 -16.35 10.16
C ALA A 126 -20.11 -17.60 9.38
N ASN A 127 -20.55 -17.45 8.12
CA ASN A 127 -21.02 -18.56 7.29
C ASN A 127 -19.91 -19.58 7.03
N TYR A 128 -20.30 -20.85 7.03
CA TYR A 128 -19.41 -21.99 6.81
C TYR A 128 -19.45 -22.42 5.34
N ILE A 129 -18.74 -21.67 4.50
CA ILE A 129 -18.66 -21.92 3.05
C ILE A 129 -17.20 -22.14 2.62
N ARG A 130 -17.04 -22.73 1.43
CA ARG A 130 -15.72 -23.01 0.83
C ARG A 130 -14.99 -21.70 0.54
N TYR A 131 -13.68 -21.78 0.36
CA TYR A 131 -12.87 -20.63 -0.01
C TYR A 131 -11.94 -20.97 -1.18
N ILE A 132 -11.71 -20.00 -2.05
CA ILE A 132 -10.68 -20.10 -3.10
C ILE A 132 -9.42 -19.47 -2.53
N CYS A 133 -8.26 -20.09 -2.79
CA CYS A 133 -6.97 -19.44 -2.60
C CYS A 133 -6.17 -19.47 -3.89
N GLN A 134 -5.31 -18.47 -4.08
CA GLN A 134 -4.30 -18.46 -5.13
C GLN A 134 -2.97 -18.90 -4.54
N TYR A 135 -2.37 -19.94 -5.11
CA TYR A 135 -1.06 -20.43 -4.74
C TYR A 135 -0.04 -20.19 -5.87
N GLY A 136 1.21 -20.07 -5.48
CA GLY A 136 2.34 -19.84 -6.37
C GLY A 136 3.66 -20.13 -5.65
N PRO A 137 4.79 -20.03 -6.35
CA PRO A 137 6.10 -20.24 -5.73
C PRO A 137 6.38 -19.16 -4.69
N LYS A 138 6.89 -19.57 -3.52
CA LYS A 138 7.39 -18.63 -2.52
C LYS A 138 8.37 -17.66 -3.17
N THR A 139 8.11 -16.36 -3.02
CA THR A 139 8.93 -15.29 -3.61
C THR A 139 9.33 -14.33 -2.50
N ASP A 140 10.60 -14.33 -2.11
CA ASP A 140 11.11 -13.35 -1.16
C ASP A 140 11.19 -11.96 -1.81
N GLY A 141 10.88 -10.93 -1.01
CA GLY A 141 10.91 -9.54 -1.45
C GLY A 141 12.30 -9.10 -1.84
N LYS A 142 12.39 -8.31 -2.91
CA LYS A 142 13.59 -7.57 -3.23
C LYS A 142 13.28 -6.10 -3.45
N TRP A 143 14.24 -5.29 -3.04
CA TRP A 143 14.19 -3.85 -3.18
C TRP A 143 14.09 -3.47 -4.67
N SER A 144 13.20 -2.54 -4.98
CA SER A 144 13.30 -1.74 -6.19
C SER A 144 14.62 -0.98 -6.19
N SER A 145 15.03 -0.50 -7.37
CA SER A 145 15.99 0.59 -7.42
C SER A 145 15.48 1.76 -6.56
N TYR A 146 16.41 2.49 -5.95
CA TYR A 146 16.05 3.77 -5.36
C TYR A 146 15.49 4.69 -6.44
N GLY A 147 14.44 5.45 -6.10
CA GLY A 147 14.02 6.59 -6.90
C GLY A 147 15.04 7.72 -6.85
N ASP A 148 14.69 8.82 -7.51
CA ASP A 148 15.47 10.05 -7.45
C ASP A 148 15.52 10.61 -6.02
N TYR A 149 16.56 11.40 -5.75
CA TYR A 149 16.58 12.19 -4.53
C TYR A 149 15.48 13.25 -4.56
N SER A 150 14.91 13.53 -3.38
CA SER A 150 14.12 14.72 -3.14
C SER A 150 14.93 15.98 -3.49
N PRO A 151 14.25 17.12 -3.70
CA PRO A 151 14.91 18.42 -3.61
C PRO A 151 15.68 18.54 -2.28
N CYS A 152 16.69 19.40 -2.29
CA CYS A 152 17.41 19.74 -1.07
C CYS A 152 16.45 20.41 -0.07
N SER A 153 16.62 20.13 1.23
CA SER A 153 15.79 20.70 2.29
C SER A 153 15.92 22.21 2.41
N THR A 154 16.99 22.77 1.87
CA THR A 154 17.28 24.20 1.80
C THR A 154 17.47 24.62 0.35
N THR A 155 17.31 25.90 0.07
CA THR A 155 17.67 26.52 -1.21
C THR A 155 18.98 27.32 -1.13
N CYS A 156 19.55 27.45 0.06
CA CYS A 156 20.83 28.09 0.36
C CYS A 156 21.53 27.32 1.48
N GLY A 157 22.86 27.35 1.50
CA GLY A 157 23.67 26.68 2.51
C GLY A 157 23.46 25.16 2.57
N ASP A 158 23.95 24.56 3.66
CA ASP A 158 23.90 23.10 3.85
C ASP A 158 22.46 22.61 3.97
N GLY A 159 22.16 21.51 3.28
CA GLY A 159 20.87 20.86 3.37
C GLY A 159 20.97 19.34 3.30
N THR A 160 19.82 18.69 3.38
CA THR A 160 19.69 17.24 3.24
C THR A 160 18.67 16.90 2.18
N ARG A 161 18.86 15.75 1.54
CA ARG A 161 17.93 15.16 0.60
C ARG A 161 17.80 13.67 0.90
N PHE A 162 16.68 13.09 0.52
CA PHE A 162 16.44 11.68 0.72
C PHE A 162 15.93 11.02 -0.55
N ARG A 163 16.14 9.72 -0.70
CA ARG A 163 15.52 8.93 -1.74
C ARG A 163 14.92 7.67 -1.14
N THR A 164 13.89 7.15 -1.79
CA THR A 164 13.13 6.00 -1.30
C THR A 164 13.20 4.84 -2.28
N ARG A 165 13.04 3.63 -1.76
CA ARG A 165 12.83 2.40 -2.53
C ARG A 165 11.68 1.62 -1.92
N THR A 166 11.09 0.72 -2.69
CA THR A 166 9.96 -0.10 -2.26
C THR A 166 10.30 -1.59 -2.38
N CYS A 167 9.72 -2.43 -1.52
CA CYS A 167 9.93 -3.88 -1.61
C CYS A 167 8.99 -4.49 -2.67
N THR A 168 9.24 -4.17 -3.93
CA THR A 168 8.31 -4.48 -5.04
C THR A 168 8.96 -5.15 -6.23
N ASN A 169 10.27 -5.38 -6.24
CA ASN A 169 10.99 -5.88 -7.41
C ASN A 169 11.82 -7.17 -7.15
N PRO A 170 11.19 -8.32 -6.84
CA PRO A 170 9.73 -8.54 -6.73
C PRO A 170 9.20 -8.26 -5.31
N ALA A 171 7.87 -8.10 -5.19
CA ALA A 171 7.23 -8.03 -3.88
C ALA A 171 7.17 -9.42 -3.19
N PRO A 172 7.25 -9.50 -1.84
CA PRO A 172 7.11 -10.76 -1.11
C PRO A 172 5.78 -11.44 -1.43
N ALA A 173 5.80 -12.72 -1.82
CA ALA A 173 4.60 -13.46 -2.17
C ALA A 173 4.64 -14.90 -1.66
N PHE A 174 3.45 -15.46 -1.39
CA PHE A 174 3.28 -16.88 -1.05
C PHE A 174 4.16 -17.34 0.11
N GLY A 175 4.15 -16.59 1.21
CA GLY A 175 5.00 -16.85 2.38
C GLY A 175 6.46 -16.40 2.22
N GLY A 176 6.75 -15.57 1.22
CA GLY A 176 8.02 -14.86 1.06
C GLY A 176 8.30 -13.89 2.19
N THR A 177 9.58 -13.72 2.51
CA THR A 177 10.06 -12.75 3.51
C THR A 177 10.07 -11.33 2.94
N ASP A 178 9.85 -10.34 3.82
CA ASP A 178 9.96 -8.93 3.44
C ASP A 178 11.42 -8.50 3.26
N CYS A 179 11.64 -7.41 2.56
CA CYS A 179 12.97 -6.86 2.33
C CYS A 179 13.62 -6.45 3.64
N THR A 180 14.86 -6.88 3.86
CA THR A 180 15.64 -6.45 5.02
C THR A 180 16.38 -5.13 4.73
N GLY A 181 16.36 -4.21 5.70
CA GLY A 181 17.06 -2.93 5.66
C GLY A 181 16.14 -1.71 5.48
N PRO A 182 16.72 -0.49 5.40
CA PRO A 182 15.92 0.73 5.32
C PRO A 182 15.33 0.94 3.92
N SER A 183 14.10 1.46 3.86
CA SER A 183 13.43 1.90 2.63
C SER A 183 13.81 3.33 2.21
N VAL A 184 14.43 4.10 3.11
CA VAL A 184 14.83 5.50 2.92
C VAL A 184 16.33 5.63 3.07
N GLN A 185 16.96 6.37 2.16
CA GLN A 185 18.36 6.77 2.24
C GLN A 185 18.48 8.29 2.27
N ASN A 186 19.22 8.80 3.26
CA ASN A 186 19.53 10.23 3.40
C ASN A 186 20.92 10.55 2.83
N SER A 187 21.08 11.76 2.33
CA SER A 187 22.34 12.34 1.84
C SER A 187 22.36 13.84 2.14
N THR A 188 23.55 14.43 2.28
CA THR A 188 23.70 15.89 2.26
C THR A 188 23.57 16.42 0.82
N CYS A 189 23.28 17.71 0.70
CA CYS A 189 23.32 18.46 -0.54
C CYS A 189 24.01 19.81 -0.27
N ASP A 190 25.14 20.01 -0.93
CA ASP A 190 26.04 21.15 -0.72
C ASP A 190 26.13 22.02 -2.00
N GLU A 191 25.19 21.83 -2.92
CA GLU A 191 25.13 22.50 -4.23
C GLU A 191 24.42 23.87 -4.17
N ASN A 192 23.89 24.23 -3.00
CA ASN A 192 23.15 25.46 -2.81
C ASN A 192 24.08 26.66 -2.59
N PRO A 193 23.74 27.86 -3.09
CA PRO A 193 24.50 29.07 -2.81
C PRO A 193 24.53 29.37 -1.29
N PRO A 194 25.56 30.05 -0.77
CA PRO A 194 25.56 30.51 0.62
C PRO A 194 24.31 31.32 0.93
N CYS A 195 23.73 31.12 2.11
CA CYS A 195 22.61 31.95 2.55
C CYS A 195 23.11 33.38 2.76
N VAL A 196 22.59 34.31 1.95
CA VAL A 196 22.79 35.74 2.17
C VAL A 196 21.58 36.29 2.91
N ASP A 197 21.83 37.01 4.00
CA ASP A 197 20.75 37.74 4.68
C ASP A 197 20.22 38.82 3.73
N ALA A 198 18.92 38.75 3.45
CA ALA A 198 18.19 39.70 2.61
C ALA A 198 18.27 41.16 3.13
N CYS A 199 18.87 41.39 4.30
CA CYS A 199 19.10 42.72 4.86
C CYS A 199 20.39 43.40 4.37
N THR A 200 21.24 42.76 3.56
CA THR A 200 22.52 43.35 3.14
C THR A 200 22.50 44.06 1.77
N TYR A 201 21.38 44.04 1.05
CA TYR A 201 21.32 44.72 -0.25
C TYR A 201 20.00 45.47 -0.48
N TYR A 202 19.87 46.61 0.18
CA TYR A 202 19.14 47.74 -0.40
C TYR A 202 20.17 48.82 -0.75
N PRO A 203 20.35 49.20 -2.02
CA PRO A 203 21.05 50.43 -2.35
C PRO A 203 20.18 51.59 -1.86
N CYS A 204 20.44 52.12 -0.67
CA CYS A 204 19.96 53.44 -0.29
C CYS A 204 20.72 54.45 -1.15
N ASN A 205 20.18 54.76 -2.33
CA ASN A 205 20.75 55.73 -3.24
C ASN A 205 20.45 57.15 -2.74
N ASN A 206 21.09 57.53 -1.63
CA ASN A 206 21.11 58.90 -1.13
C ASN A 206 22.55 59.27 -0.75
N GLY A 207 23.41 59.38 -1.77
CA GLY A 207 24.46 60.40 -1.84
C GLY A 207 25.42 60.59 -0.66
N GLY A 208 25.80 59.57 0.11
CA GLY A 208 26.76 59.79 1.20
C GLY A 208 27.37 58.52 1.79
N HIS A 209 28.64 58.29 1.45
CA HIS A 209 29.66 57.50 2.15
C HIS A 209 29.30 56.08 2.65
N MET A 210 29.89 55.09 1.97
CA MET A 210 29.97 53.71 2.44
C MET A 210 30.79 53.61 3.72
N HIS A 211 30.19 53.18 4.83
CA HIS A 211 30.93 52.63 5.97
C HIS A 211 30.85 51.10 5.93
N PRO A 212 31.98 50.38 5.98
CA PRO A 212 31.96 48.93 6.11
C PRO A 212 31.51 48.59 7.53
N TYR A 213 30.31 48.03 7.69
CA TYR A 213 29.99 47.30 8.91
C TYR A 213 30.83 46.02 8.91
N GLN A 214 31.73 45.90 9.88
CA GLN A 214 32.44 44.66 10.14
C GLN A 214 31.44 43.64 10.70
N ALA A 215 31.24 42.54 9.98
CA ALA A 215 30.48 41.40 10.47
C ALA A 215 31.34 40.65 11.51
N SER A 216 30.99 40.77 12.80
CA SER A 216 31.54 39.88 13.82
C SER A 216 30.81 38.55 13.77
N SER A 217 31.59 37.48 13.63
CA SER A 217 31.15 36.10 13.83
C SER A 217 30.56 35.91 15.23
N HIS A 218 29.47 35.13 15.30
CA HIS A 218 28.71 34.71 16.49
C HIS A 218 27.71 35.72 17.06
N GLY A 219 26.43 35.32 17.05
CA GLY A 219 25.45 35.79 18.02
C GLY A 219 24.15 36.29 17.40
N SER A 220 23.09 35.53 17.64
CA SER A 220 21.67 35.88 17.45
C SER A 220 21.35 37.37 17.60
N VAL A 221 20.88 38.01 16.53
CA VAL A 221 20.34 39.37 16.59
C VAL A 221 18.94 39.29 17.18
N SER A 222 18.82 39.64 18.46
CA SER A 222 17.53 39.90 19.10
C SER A 222 16.95 41.18 18.52
N ALA A 223 15.71 41.09 18.02
CA ALA A 223 14.95 42.24 17.54
C ALA A 223 14.74 43.23 18.71
N THR A 224 15.51 44.31 18.73
CA THR A 224 15.26 45.41 19.66
C THR A 224 15.17 46.73 18.90
N ARG A 225 13.96 47.29 18.98
CA ARG A 225 13.56 48.69 18.78
C ARG A 225 13.81 49.31 17.40
N GLY A 226 12.69 49.47 16.70
CA GLY A 226 12.25 50.81 16.32
C GLY A 226 12.88 51.36 15.05
N TYR A 227 12.64 50.72 13.92
CA TYR A 227 12.63 51.41 12.64
C TYR A 227 11.39 50.97 11.86
N THR A 228 10.51 51.93 11.60
CA THR A 228 9.39 51.77 10.67
C THR A 228 9.95 51.42 9.30
N LYS A 229 9.40 50.36 8.70
CA LYS A 229 9.61 49.96 7.31
C LYS A 229 9.47 51.21 6.42
N PRO A 230 10.47 51.59 5.60
CA PRO A 230 10.22 52.58 4.57
C PRO A 230 9.28 51.94 3.55
N ASP A 231 8.24 52.66 3.16
CA ASP A 231 7.38 52.26 2.05
C ASP A 231 8.27 51.99 0.83
N CYS A 232 8.20 50.75 0.33
CA CYS A 232 8.69 50.42 -0.99
C CYS A 232 7.54 50.74 -1.95
N ASP A 233 7.69 51.81 -2.72
CA ASP A 233 6.92 52.00 -3.97
C ASP A 233 7.25 50.88 -4.97
#